data_AF-V7AQN5-F1
#
_entry.id   AF-V7AQN5-F1
#
_cell.length_a   1.000
_cell.length_b   1.000
_cell.length_c   1.000
_cell.angle_alpha   90.00
_cell.angle_beta   90.00
_cell.angle_gamma   90.00
#
_symmetry.space_group_name_H-M   'P 1'
#
loop_
_entity.id
_entity.type
_entity.pdbx_description
1 polymer ?
#
loop_
_entity_poly.entity_id
_entity_poly.type
_entity_poly.pdbx_seq_one_letter_code
_entity_poly.pdbx_strand_id
1 'polypeptide(L)' 'MVVIPEEINGHVDRAFAIEFENELEEEWTLSGSQGNIHIVYYNKDILCPQIVYGWSRLSDFYGFKGDHSILFHYP' A
#
# COMPACT_ATOMS: atom_id res chain seq x y z
N MET A 1 -5.03 -27.34 -13.24
CA MET A 1 -5.64 -26.11 -12.70
C MET A 1 -4.50 -25.29 -12.11
N VAL A 2 -4.15 -24.16 -12.73
CA VAL A 2 -3.13 -23.25 -12.19
C VAL A 2 -3.87 -22.33 -11.23
N VAL A 3 -3.58 -22.45 -9.94
CA VAL A 3 -4.01 -21.43 -8.96
C VAL A 3 -3.00 -20.30 -9.12
N ILE A 4 -3.40 -19.23 -9.80
CA ILE A 4 -2.66 -17.97 -9.72
C ILE A 4 -3.01 -17.43 -8.34
N PRO A 5 -2.05 -17.25 -7.42
CA PRO A 5 -2.34 -16.58 -6.16
C PRO A 5 -2.96 -15.23 -6.49
N GLU A 6 -4.11 -14.92 -5.89
CA GLU A 6 -4.61 -13.56 -5.94
C GLU A 6 -3.52 -12.67 -5.36
N GLU A 7 -3.05 -11.70 -6.17
CA GLU A 7 -2.10 -10.72 -5.69
C GLU A 7 -2.83 -9.88 -4.63
N ILE A 8 -2.40 -10.01 -3.38
CA ILE A 8 -3.03 -9.31 -2.26
C ILE A 8 -2.56 -7.86 -2.35
N ASN A 9 -3.45 -7.00 -2.85
CA ASN A 9 -3.22 -5.56 -2.93
C ASN A 9 -3.58 -4.87 -1.61
N GLY A 10 -2.90 -3.77 -1.32
CA GLY A 10 -3.25 -2.90 -0.20
C GLY A 10 -4.26 -1.84 -0.64
N HIS A 11 -5.45 -1.80 -0.06
CA HIS A 11 -6.40 -0.72 -0.34
C HIS A 11 -5.97 0.58 0.34
N VAL A 12 -6.04 1.68 -0.41
CA VAL A 12 -5.78 3.03 0.08
C VAL A 12 -7.13 3.73 0.31
N ASP A 13 -7.19 4.59 1.33
CA ASP A 13 -8.40 5.38 1.55
C ASP A 13 -8.68 6.30 0.36
N ARG A 14 -9.93 6.28 -0.13
CA ARG A 14 -10.30 7.02 -1.33
C ARG A 14 -10.37 8.52 -1.11
N ALA A 15 -10.76 9.00 0.07
CA ALA A 15 -10.78 10.43 0.35
C ALA A 15 -9.35 10.99 0.35
N PHE A 16 -8.40 10.25 0.95
CA PHE A 16 -6.97 10.58 0.88
C PHE A 16 -6.46 10.62 -0.56
N ALA A 17 -6.76 9.60 -1.38
CA ALA A 17 -6.32 9.55 -2.77
C ALA A 17 -6.83 10.73 -3.62
N ILE A 18 -8.06 11.20 -3.36
CA ILE A 18 -8.65 12.36 -4.05
C ILE A 18 -8.01 13.67 -3.55
N GLU A 19 -7.84 13.80 -2.23
CA GLU A 19 -7.29 15.02 -1.62
C GLU A 19 -5.87 15.33 -2.12
N PHE A 20 -5.04 14.29 -2.27
CA PHE A 20 -3.63 14.41 -2.64
C PHE A 20 -3.31 13.89 -4.04
N GLU A 21 -4.30 13.78 -4.94
CA GLU A 21 -4.13 13.19 -6.29
C GLU A 21 -2.94 13.77 -7.08
N ASN A 22 -2.74 15.09 -6.97
CA ASN A 22 -1.68 15.80 -7.71
C ASN A 22 -0.29 15.66 -7.07
N GLU A 23 -0.19 15.09 -5.87
CA GLU A 23 1.06 14.93 -5.11
C GLU A 23 1.50 13.47 -5.02
N LEU A 24 0.52 12.54 -4.99
CA LEU A 24 0.80 11.12 -4.86
C LEU A 24 1.43 10.57 -6.13
N GLU A 25 2.69 10.17 -6.02
CA GLU A 25 3.41 9.49 -7.10
C GLU A 25 3.21 7.98 -7.08
N GLU A 26 3.70 7.30 -8.12
CA GLU A 26 3.56 5.85 -8.28
C GLU A 26 4.41 5.08 -7.25
N GLU A 27 5.58 5.61 -6.86
CA GLU A 27 6.48 4.95 -5.90
C GLU A 27 6.43 5.66 -4.54
N TRP A 28 6.12 4.92 -3.47
CA TRP A 28 6.10 5.44 -2.11
C TRP A 28 7.21 4.83 -1.27
N THR A 29 7.90 5.69 -0.51
CA THR A 29 8.84 5.27 0.54
C THR A 29 8.16 5.33 1.89
N LEU A 30 7.83 4.16 2.46
CA LEU A 30 7.19 4.04 3.76
C LEU A 30 8.24 3.88 4.85
N SER A 31 8.23 4.79 5.82
CA SER A 31 9.15 4.77 6.96
C SER A 31 8.43 4.20 8.19
N GLY A 32 8.92 3.07 8.70
CA GLY A 32 8.43 2.44 9.91
C GLY A 32 9.02 3.06 11.19
N SER A 33 8.34 2.85 12.32
CA SER A 33 8.71 3.42 13.63
C SER A 33 10.10 3.02 14.15
N GLN A 34 10.68 1.93 13.65
CA GLN A 34 12.00 1.42 14.02
C GLN A 34 13.08 1.75 12.97
N GLY A 35 12.82 2.69 12.06
CA GLY A 35 13.74 3.06 10.98
C GLY A 35 13.74 2.08 9.79
N ASN A 36 12.80 1.14 9.75
CA ASN A 36 12.61 0.26 8.61
C ASN A 36 12.06 1.06 7.42
N ILE A 37 12.57 0.80 6.22
CA ILE A 37 12.12 1.45 4.99
C ILE A 37 11.54 0.38 4.07
N HIS A 38 10.35 0.66 3.54
CA HIS A 38 9.69 -0.18 2.54
C HIS A 38 9.36 0.65 1.31
N ILE A 39 9.61 0.09 0.14
CA ILE A 39 9.19 0.68 -1.14
C ILE A 39 7.96 -0.07 -1.61
N VAL A 40 6.91 0.68 -1.93
CA VAL A 40 5.65 0.16 -2.45
C VAL A 40 5.21 0.96 -3.66
N TYR A 41 4.38 0.37 -4.51
CA TYR A 41 3.89 1.02 -5.72
C TYR A 41 2.38 1.21 -5.67
N TYR A 42 1.95 2.46 -5.79
CA TYR A 42 0.57 2.92 -5.82
C TYR A 42 0.09 3.08 -7.27
N ASN A 43 -1.12 2.60 -7.57
CA ASN A 43 -1.64 2.56 -8.93
C ASN A 43 -2.16 3.90 -9.49
N LYS A 44 -2.17 4.98 -8.70
CA LYS A 44 -2.69 6.32 -9.07
C LYS A 44 -4.16 6.31 -9.57
N ASP A 45 -4.95 5.33 -9.15
CA ASP A 45 -6.37 5.24 -9.50
C ASP A 45 -7.27 5.83 -8.40
N ILE A 46 -7.90 6.98 -8.65
CA ILE A 46 -8.81 7.62 -7.68
C ILE A 46 -10.14 6.90 -7.47
N LEU A 47 -10.51 5.95 -8.34
CA LEU A 47 -11.73 5.15 -8.21
C LEU A 47 -11.46 3.90 -7.37
N CYS A 48 -10.33 3.26 -7.59
CA CYS A 48 -9.88 2.07 -6.87
C CYS A 48 -8.41 2.22 -6.43
N PRO A 49 -8.13 3.10 -5.45
CA PRO A 49 -6.76 3.41 -5.07
C PRO A 49 -6.13 2.23 -4.31
N GLN A 50 -5.02 1.71 -4.84
CA GLN A 50 -4.38 0.50 -4.33
C GLN A 50 -2.86 0.57 -4.41
N ILE A 51 -2.21 0.00 -3.40
CA ILE A 51 -0.82 -0.46 -3.47
C ILE A 51 -0.82 -1.81 -4.17
N VAL A 52 -0.26 -1.85 -5.38
CA VAL A 52 -0.24 -3.03 -6.26
C VAL A 52 1.06 -3.83 -6.15
N TYR A 53 2.15 -3.21 -5.68
CA TYR A 53 3.40 -3.92 -5.42
C TYR A 53 4.00 -3.53 -4.06
N GLY A 54 4.70 -4.49 -3.43
CA GLY A 54 5.35 -4.31 -2.14
C GLY A 54 4.45 -4.53 -0.92
N TRP A 55 3.12 -4.55 -1.09
CA TRP A 55 2.17 -4.79 0.00
C TRP A 55 2.35 -6.17 0.67
N SER A 56 2.44 -7.24 -0.11
CA SER A 56 2.65 -8.59 0.41
C SER A 56 3.94 -8.67 1.24
N ARG A 57 5.04 -8.14 0.71
CA ARG A 57 6.33 -8.08 1.42
C ARG A 57 6.27 -7.27 2.72
N LEU A 58 5.57 -6.13 2.70
CA LEU A 58 5.31 -5.32 3.89
C LEU A 58 4.52 -6.13 4.93
N SER A 59 3.44 -6.79 4.50
CA SER A 59 2.57 -7.59 5.36
C SER A 59 3.30 -8.79 5.97
N ASP A 60 4.17 -9.47 5.20
CA ASP A 60 5.00 -10.57 5.67
C ASP A 60 6.04 -10.09 6.70
N PHE A 61 6.66 -8.95 6.44
CA PHE A 61 7.67 -8.37 7.34
C PHE A 61 7.10 -8.07 8.73
N TYR A 62 5.90 -7.50 8.79
CA TYR A 62 5.23 -7.19 10.05
C TYR A 62 4.37 -8.33 10.60
N GLY A 63 4.24 -9.44 9.85
CA GLY A 63 3.47 -10.61 10.26
C GLY A 63 1.95 -10.40 10.30
N PHE A 64 1.40 -9.51 9.46
CA PHE A 64 -0.04 -9.31 9.36
C PHE A 64 -0.74 -10.59 8.87
N LYS A 65 -1.92 -10.92 9.43
CA LYS A 65 -2.65 -12.17 9.11
C LYS A 65 -4.14 -11.90 8.85
N GLY A 66 -4.60 -12.08 7.61
CA GLY A 66 -5.95 -11.68 7.22
C GLY A 66 -6.08 -10.16 7.13
N ASP A 67 -7.29 -9.64 7.20
CA ASP A 67 -7.56 -8.21 6.97
C ASP A 67 -6.94 -7.35 8.08
N HIS A 68 -6.08 -6.41 7.69
CA HIS A 68 -5.36 -5.52 8.59
C HIS A 68 -5.39 -4.09 8.04
N SER A 69 -5.68 -3.14 8.91
CA SER A 69 -5.52 -1.71 8.61
C SER A 69 -4.19 -1.22 9.16
N ILE A 70 -3.50 -0.40 8.37
CA ILE A 70 -2.29 0.30 8.80
C ILE A 70 -2.49 1.80 8.61
N LEU A 71 -1.92 2.56 9.53
CA LEU A 71 -1.97 4.01 9.51
C LEU A 71 -0.61 4.55 9.08
N PHE A 72 -0.61 5.41 8.08
CA PHE A 72 0.54 6.20 7.71
C PHE A 72 0.29 7.67 8.05
N HIS A 73 1.36 8.37 8.41
CA HIS A 73 1.35 9.82 8.49
C HIS A 73 1.88 10.35 7.16
N TYR A 74 1.06 11.11 6.46
CA TYR A 74 1.45 11.87 5.27
C TYR A 74 1.68 13.33 5.71
N PRO A 75 2.92 13.85 5.61
CA PRO A 75 3.29 15.18 6.11
C PRO A 75 2.76 16.34 5.25
#